data_AF-A0A365ZPX3-F1
#
_entry.id   AF-A0A365ZPX3-F1
#
_cell.length_a   1.000
_cell.length_b   1.000
_cell.length_c   1.000
_cell.angle_alpha   90.00
_cell.angle_beta   90.00
_cell.angle_gamma   90.00
#
_symmetry.space_group_name_H-M   'P 1'
#
loop_
_entity.id
_entity.type
_entity.pdbx_description
1 polymer ?
#
loop_
_entity_poly.entity_id
_entity_poly.type
_entity_poly.pdbx_seq_one_letter_code
_entity_poly.pdbx_strand_id
1 'polypeptide(L)'
;MARARTLIGAPTRGTTNPNRLRRIDRWLTADAGVARALAGAAAPLVVDLGYGASPVTTVELAKRLGAAFPGVRVLGLELDPERVAAAVHAADPPRLDFRRGGFELAGTRPVLVRAFNVLRQYAEHDVAPSWEAMLTGIAPGGLLVEGTCDEVGRLCSWVTVAHEGPRSLTLSCKVDTLDRPSTVAERLPKALIHRNVPGERVHDFLSTLDACWDTAAPFGAFGARARWTESVRLLRERGWPVLGRRDRWRLGELTVPWSSVAPGGHTEVGRASR
;
A
#
# COMPACT_ATOMS: atom_id res chain seq x y z
N MET A 1 16.43 9.96 32.12
CA MET A 1 16.24 10.85 30.96
C MET A 1 16.16 10.00 29.71
N ALA A 2 14.96 9.82 29.15
CA ALA A 2 14.80 9.08 27.89
C ALA A 2 15.48 9.87 26.78
N ARG A 3 16.49 9.30 26.11
CA ARG A 3 17.07 9.89 24.89
C ARG A 3 15.92 10.18 23.94
N ALA A 4 15.75 11.44 23.55
CA ALA A 4 14.82 11.82 22.50
C ALA A 4 15.23 11.01 21.26
N ARG A 5 14.34 10.10 20.83
CA ARG A 5 14.56 9.31 19.63
C ARG A 5 14.58 10.27 18.44
N THR A 6 15.59 10.12 17.58
CA THR A 6 15.69 10.88 16.34
C THR A 6 14.48 10.56 15.46
N LEU A 7 13.74 11.59 15.04
CA LEU A 7 12.64 11.46 14.09
C LEU A 7 13.19 11.16 12.71
N ILE A 8 12.67 10.13 12.05
CA ILE A 8 13.13 9.72 10.72
C ILE A 8 12.02 9.94 9.70
N GLY A 9 12.28 10.79 8.70
CA GLY A 9 11.41 10.99 7.55
C GLY A 9 11.09 12.46 7.26
N ALA A 10 10.19 12.70 6.30
CA ALA A 10 9.75 14.04 5.88
C ALA A 10 8.23 14.21 6.07
N PRO A 11 7.76 15.42 6.48
CA PRO A 11 6.33 15.68 6.60
C PRO A 11 5.59 15.45 5.28
N THR A 12 4.37 14.95 5.38
CA THR A 12 3.52 14.73 4.22
C THR A 12 2.97 16.06 3.68
N ARG A 13 2.78 16.15 2.35
CA ARG A 13 2.26 17.35 1.67
C ARG A 13 0.93 17.06 0.97
N GLY A 14 0.02 18.04 0.98
CA GLY A 14 -1.26 18.00 0.26
C GLY A 14 -2.50 17.88 1.17
N THR A 15 -3.68 17.89 0.55
CA THR A 15 -4.97 17.78 1.25
C THR A 15 -5.31 16.31 1.54
N THR A 16 -6.03 16.10 2.66
CA THR A 16 -6.50 14.78 3.08
C THR A 16 -8.02 14.76 3.00
N ASN A 17 -8.54 14.01 2.03
CA ASN A 17 -9.97 13.92 1.78
C ASN A 17 -10.59 12.68 2.44
N PRO A 18 -11.83 12.76 2.96
CA PRO A 18 -12.58 11.60 3.41
C PRO A 18 -12.65 10.50 2.35
N ASN A 19 -12.62 9.23 2.77
CA ASN A 19 -12.66 8.02 1.95
C ASN A 19 -11.57 7.89 0.88
N ARG A 20 -10.54 8.75 0.87
CA ARG A 20 -9.44 8.66 -0.09
C ARG A 20 -8.73 7.30 -0.05
N LEU A 21 -8.56 6.72 1.15
CA LEU A 21 -7.88 5.44 1.35
C LEU A 21 -8.83 4.24 1.45
N ARG A 22 -10.12 4.42 1.18
CA ARG A 22 -11.15 3.36 1.32
C ARG A 22 -10.79 2.05 0.60
N ARG A 23 -10.11 2.13 -0.56
CA ARG A 23 -9.73 0.96 -1.36
C ARG A 23 -8.73 0.08 -0.63
N ILE A 24 -7.65 0.69 -0.13
CA ILE A 24 -6.66 -0.05 0.66
C ILE A 24 -7.27 -0.52 1.97
N ASP A 25 -8.12 0.26 2.63
CA ASP A 25 -8.71 -0.17 3.90
C ASP A 25 -9.59 -1.42 3.74
N ARG A 26 -10.37 -1.49 2.66
CA ARG A 26 -11.14 -2.70 2.32
C ARG A 26 -10.25 -3.88 1.93
N TRP A 27 -9.07 -3.61 1.37
CA TRP A 27 -8.09 -4.65 1.07
C TRP A 27 -7.46 -5.19 2.35
N LEU A 28 -7.07 -4.31 3.29
CA LEU A 28 -6.53 -4.70 4.60
C LEU A 28 -7.50 -5.60 5.40
N THR A 29 -8.81 -5.39 5.28
CA THR A 29 -9.80 -6.25 5.96
C THR A 29 -10.01 -7.62 5.31
N ALA A 30 -9.50 -7.84 4.11
CA ALA A 30 -9.77 -9.05 3.33
C ALA A 30 -8.51 -9.84 2.95
N ASP A 31 -7.32 -9.23 3.05
CA ASP A 31 -6.07 -9.90 2.73
C ASP A 31 -5.70 -10.93 3.81
N ALA A 32 -5.34 -12.15 3.38
CA ALA A 32 -5.02 -13.25 4.27
C ALA A 32 -3.66 -13.09 4.99
N GLY A 33 -2.73 -12.34 4.40
CA GLY A 33 -1.48 -11.97 5.07
C GLY A 33 -1.74 -11.01 6.21
N VAL A 34 -2.53 -9.97 5.96
CA VAL A 34 -2.94 -8.99 6.98
C VAL A 34 -3.75 -9.65 8.10
N ALA A 35 -4.73 -10.49 7.75
CA ALA A 35 -5.53 -11.21 8.75
C ALA A 35 -4.64 -12.09 9.66
N ARG A 36 -3.64 -12.79 9.10
CA ARG A 36 -2.68 -13.57 9.88
C ARG A 36 -1.82 -12.71 10.80
N ALA A 37 -1.30 -11.58 10.30
CA ALA A 37 -0.48 -10.67 11.10
C ALA A 37 -1.28 -10.09 12.30
N LEU A 38 -2.55 -9.76 12.09
CA LEU A 38 -3.44 -9.25 13.13
C LEU A 38 -3.84 -10.33 14.14
N ALA A 39 -4.20 -11.54 13.68
CA ALA A 39 -4.58 -12.65 14.55
C ALA A 39 -3.42 -13.22 15.37
N GLY A 40 -2.18 -13.07 14.89
CA GLY A 40 -0.97 -13.56 15.56
C GLY A 40 -0.53 -12.76 16.80
N ALA A 41 -1.18 -11.64 17.10
CA ALA A 41 -0.83 -10.79 18.24
C ALA A 41 -2.00 -10.65 19.23
N ALA A 42 -1.70 -10.77 20.53
CA ALA A 42 -2.71 -10.64 21.59
C ALA A 42 -3.29 -9.22 21.70
N ALA A 43 -2.50 -8.19 21.35
CA ALA A 43 -2.91 -6.79 21.35
C ALA A 43 -2.45 -6.10 20.06
N PRO A 44 -3.06 -6.43 18.90
CA PRO A 44 -2.54 -6.04 17.60
C PRO A 44 -2.57 -4.52 17.45
N LEU A 45 -1.42 -3.95 17.14
CA LEU A 45 -1.24 -2.53 16.85
C LEU A 45 -1.01 -2.35 15.35
N VAL A 46 -1.79 -1.46 14.75
CA VAL A 46 -1.63 -0.99 13.38
C VAL A 46 -1.17 0.46 13.43
N VAL A 47 -0.15 0.80 12.65
CA VAL A 47 0.29 2.19 12.51
C VAL A 47 -0.12 2.72 11.14
N ASP A 48 -0.75 3.89 11.14
CA ASP A 48 -0.96 4.70 9.96
C ASP A 48 0.11 5.79 9.93
N LEU A 49 1.09 5.65 9.04
CA LEU A 49 2.24 6.53 8.97
C LEU A 49 1.99 7.64 7.95
N GLY A 50 2.10 8.88 8.41
CA GLY A 50 1.96 10.06 7.56
C GLY A 50 0.52 10.36 7.19
N TYR A 51 -0.37 10.49 8.19
CA TYR A 51 -1.82 10.67 7.93
C TYR A 51 -2.18 12.01 7.28
N GLY A 52 -1.26 12.98 7.27
CA GLY A 52 -1.44 14.25 6.56
C GLY A 52 -2.15 15.33 7.35
N ALA A 53 -2.70 16.31 6.63
CA ALA A 53 -3.27 17.52 7.20
C ALA A 53 -4.52 17.29 8.07
N SER A 54 -5.16 16.13 7.97
CA SER A 54 -6.35 15.77 8.75
C SER A 54 -6.27 14.30 9.19
N PRO A 55 -6.72 13.95 10.41
CA PRO A 55 -6.69 12.58 10.92
C PRO A 55 -7.74 11.66 10.27
N VAL A 56 -8.58 12.17 9.36
CA VAL A 56 -9.78 11.48 8.87
C VAL A 56 -9.48 10.09 8.28
N THR A 57 -8.38 9.92 7.56
CA THR A 57 -7.99 8.62 6.97
C THR A 57 -7.54 7.61 8.02
N THR A 58 -6.98 8.05 9.14
CA THR A 58 -6.64 7.20 10.29
C THR A 58 -7.90 6.79 11.05
N VAL A 59 -8.85 7.73 11.24
CA VAL A 59 -10.15 7.45 11.86
C VAL A 59 -10.93 6.42 11.05
N GLU A 60 -10.97 6.58 9.72
CA GLU A 60 -11.62 5.64 8.81
C GLU A 60 -10.98 4.25 8.85
N LEU A 61 -9.64 4.19 8.91
CA LEU A 61 -8.90 2.93 9.07
C LEU A 61 -9.27 2.24 10.40
N ALA A 62 -9.23 2.97 11.52
CA ALA A 62 -9.56 2.44 12.84
C ALA A 62 -10.98 1.89 12.90
N LYS A 63 -11.96 2.61 12.35
CA LYS A 63 -13.35 2.16 12.28
C LYS A 63 -13.49 0.86 11.47
N ARG A 64 -12.84 0.78 10.31
CA ARG A 64 -12.93 -0.40 9.43
C ARG A 64 -12.24 -1.61 10.03
N LEU A 65 -11.03 -1.45 10.53
CA LEU A 65 -10.29 -2.54 11.15
C LEU A 65 -10.95 -3.00 12.45
N GLY A 66 -11.43 -2.09 13.30
CA GLY A 66 -12.12 -2.47 14.54
C GLY A 66 -13.40 -3.27 14.32
N ALA A 67 -14.10 -3.05 13.20
CA ALA A 67 -15.26 -3.85 12.83
C ALA A 67 -14.89 -5.26 12.33
N ALA A 68 -13.75 -5.41 11.64
CA ALA A 68 -13.30 -6.69 11.08
C ALA A 68 -12.45 -7.53 12.05
N PHE A 69 -11.68 -6.87 12.92
CA PHE A 69 -10.72 -7.45 13.84
C PHE A 69 -10.90 -6.85 15.23
N PRO A 70 -11.80 -7.42 16.06
CA PRO A 70 -12.01 -6.95 17.42
C PRO A 70 -10.70 -6.87 18.22
N GLY A 71 -10.50 -5.78 18.96
CA GLY A 71 -9.31 -5.58 19.79
C GLY A 71 -8.10 -4.96 19.08
N VAL A 72 -8.18 -4.73 17.76
CA VAL A 72 -7.14 -3.97 17.05
C VAL A 72 -7.10 -2.52 17.52
N ARG A 73 -5.88 -2.01 17.69
CA ARG A 73 -5.61 -0.61 18.00
C ARG A 73 -4.93 0.04 16.82
N VAL A 74 -5.26 1.30 16.55
CA VAL A 74 -4.65 2.10 15.49
C VAL A 74 -3.91 3.28 16.10
N LEU A 75 -2.70 3.52 15.63
CA LEU A 75 -1.89 4.69 15.97
C LEU A 75 -1.61 5.49 14.70
N GLY A 76 -2.12 6.71 14.63
CA GLY A 76 -1.73 7.68 13.62
C GLY A 76 -0.42 8.34 13.97
N LEU A 77 0.57 8.29 13.07
CA LEU A 77 1.84 8.98 13.21
C LEU A 77 1.99 10.10 12.19
N GLU A 78 2.43 11.26 12.66
CA GLU A 78 2.83 12.38 11.82
C GLU A 78 4.04 13.12 12.41
N LEU A 79 4.87 13.70 11.55
CA LEU A 79 6.10 14.41 11.97
C LEU A 79 5.84 15.83 12.47
N ASP A 80 4.82 16.48 11.92
CA ASP A 80 4.41 17.85 12.22
C ASP A 80 3.64 17.91 13.56
N PRO A 81 4.19 18.58 14.59
CA PRO A 81 3.56 18.64 15.91
C PRO A 81 2.21 19.37 15.90
N GLU A 82 1.99 20.34 15.01
CA GLU A 82 0.71 21.06 14.93
C GLU A 82 -0.39 20.15 14.41
N ARG A 83 -0.08 19.31 13.41
CA ARG A 83 -1.02 18.29 12.90
C ARG A 83 -1.32 17.21 13.94
N VAL A 84 -0.34 16.86 14.78
CA VAL A 84 -0.56 15.93 15.89
C VAL A 84 -1.47 16.54 16.95
N ALA A 85 -1.21 17.78 17.36
CA ALA A 85 -2.07 18.50 18.30
C ALA A 85 -3.49 18.65 17.75
N ALA A 86 -3.63 19.00 16.46
CA ALA A 86 -4.92 19.11 15.80
C ALA A 86 -5.65 17.76 15.70
N ALA A 87 -4.98 16.62 15.69
CA ALA A 87 -5.62 15.30 15.58
C ALA A 87 -6.23 14.80 16.91
N VAL A 88 -5.84 15.37 18.05
CA VAL A 88 -6.25 14.91 19.40
C VAL A 88 -7.78 14.83 19.56
N HIS A 89 -8.52 15.77 18.96
CA HIS A 89 -9.99 15.76 19.03
C HIS A 89 -10.65 14.50 18.43
N ALA A 90 -9.93 13.77 17.57
CA ALA A 90 -10.39 12.55 16.92
C ALA A 90 -9.90 11.27 17.62
N ALA A 91 -9.12 11.39 18.70
CA ALA A 91 -8.64 10.23 19.45
C ALA A 91 -9.80 9.52 20.16
N ASP A 92 -9.68 8.19 20.27
CA ASP A 92 -10.66 7.33 20.95
C ASP A 92 -9.91 6.17 21.62
N PRO A 93 -9.14 6.45 22.69
CA PRO A 93 -8.33 5.42 23.33
C PRO A 93 -9.20 4.31 23.97
N PRO A 94 -8.76 3.03 23.91
CA PRO A 94 -7.50 2.56 23.37
C PRO A 94 -7.55 2.25 21.85
N ARG A 95 -8.69 2.44 21.18
CA ARG A 95 -8.90 2.02 19.78
C ARG A 95 -8.11 2.87 18.79
N LEU A 96 -8.00 4.17 19.05
CA LEU A 96 -7.33 5.14 18.18
C LEU A 96 -6.57 6.17 19.02
N ASP A 97 -5.29 6.34 18.71
CA ASP A 97 -4.42 7.36 19.30
C ASP A 97 -3.58 8.04 18.21
N PHE A 98 -3.03 9.22 18.51
CA PHE A 98 -2.19 10.01 17.60
C PHE A 98 -0.91 10.44 18.30
N ARG A 99 0.23 10.27 17.63
CA ARG A 99 1.53 10.65 18.19
C ARG A 99 2.46 11.23 17.15
N ARG A 100 3.43 12.00 17.62
CA ARG A 100 4.55 12.41 16.81
C ARG A 100 5.47 11.22 16.55
N GLY A 101 5.78 10.96 15.29
CA GLY A 101 6.69 9.89 14.89
C GLY A 101 6.84 9.77 13.37
N GLY A 102 7.90 9.08 12.96
CA GLY A 102 8.23 8.79 11.58
C GLY A 102 8.56 7.30 11.38
N PHE A 103 9.60 7.00 10.61
CA PHE A 103 9.99 5.62 10.28
C PHE A 103 10.46 4.81 11.49
N GLU A 104 10.82 5.45 12.60
CA GLU A 104 11.09 4.80 13.87
C GLU A 104 9.81 4.35 14.62
N LEU A 105 8.64 4.60 14.03
CA LEU A 105 7.30 4.20 14.48
C LEU A 105 6.98 4.64 15.91
N ALA A 106 7.49 5.81 16.32
CA ALA A 106 7.43 6.32 17.69
C ALA A 106 7.95 5.31 18.73
N GLY A 107 8.83 4.39 18.32
CA GLY A 107 9.36 3.34 19.17
C GLY A 107 8.42 2.18 19.49
N THR A 108 7.26 2.12 18.83
CA THR A 108 6.28 1.05 19.01
C THR A 108 6.70 -0.23 18.27
N ARG A 109 5.85 -1.26 18.34
CA ARG A 109 6.03 -2.58 17.70
C ARG A 109 4.74 -3.03 17.02
N PRO A 110 4.28 -2.36 15.94
CA PRO A 110 3.05 -2.74 15.26
C PRO A 110 3.21 -4.04 14.48
N VAL A 111 2.10 -4.73 14.23
CA VAL A 111 2.05 -5.89 13.32
C VAL A 111 1.74 -5.49 11.87
N LEU A 112 1.30 -4.25 11.67
CA LEU A 112 0.98 -3.70 10.35
C LEU A 112 1.28 -2.21 10.32
N VAL A 113 1.95 -1.74 9.26
CA VAL A 113 2.12 -0.31 8.96
C VAL A 113 1.48 -0.02 7.61
N ARG A 114 0.58 0.97 7.55
CA ARG A 114 0.10 1.57 6.30
C ARG A 114 0.87 2.87 6.08
N ALA A 115 1.57 3.00 4.95
CA ALA A 115 2.33 4.20 4.59
C ALA A 115 1.92 4.67 3.18
N PHE A 116 0.83 5.43 3.09
CA PHE A 116 0.30 5.89 1.80
C PHE A 116 0.70 7.32 1.50
N ASN A 117 1.21 7.55 0.29
CA ASN A 117 1.66 8.84 -0.23
C ASN A 117 2.87 9.46 0.52
N VAL A 118 3.53 8.68 1.37
CA VAL A 118 4.66 9.10 2.22
C VAL A 118 5.95 9.20 1.39
N LEU A 119 6.31 8.14 0.66
CA LEU A 119 7.60 8.06 -0.05
C LEU A 119 7.63 8.76 -1.42
N ARG A 120 6.55 9.41 -1.85
CA ARG A 120 6.43 9.98 -3.21
C ARG A 120 7.51 11.00 -3.56
N GLN A 121 7.96 11.75 -2.56
CA GLN A 121 8.92 12.84 -2.69
C GLN A 121 10.37 12.41 -2.40
N TYR A 122 10.58 11.15 -2.03
CA TYR A 122 11.91 10.61 -1.74
C TYR A 122 12.66 10.32 -3.04
N ALA A 123 13.99 10.21 -2.98
CA ALA A 123 14.74 9.67 -4.10
C ALA A 123 14.49 8.16 -4.22
N GLU A 124 14.67 7.60 -5.42
CA GLU A 124 14.44 6.17 -5.66
C GLU A 124 15.35 5.28 -4.78
N HIS A 125 16.61 5.69 -4.60
CA HIS A 125 17.58 4.97 -3.76
C HIS A 125 17.26 5.01 -2.26
N ASP A 126 16.39 5.93 -1.81
CA ASP A 126 16.00 6.03 -0.41
C ASP A 126 14.84 5.09 -0.05
N VAL A 127 14.17 4.47 -1.03
CA VAL A 127 12.98 3.65 -0.78
C VAL A 127 13.32 2.40 0.03
N ALA A 128 14.34 1.64 -0.38
CA ALA A 128 14.74 0.42 0.32
C ALA A 128 15.24 0.72 1.77
N PRO A 129 16.14 1.70 2.00
CA PRO A 129 16.49 2.12 3.36
C PRO A 129 15.30 2.57 4.20
N SER A 130 14.31 3.24 3.60
CA SER A 130 13.08 3.66 4.31
C SER A 130 12.22 2.46 4.72
N TRP A 131 12.08 1.46 3.84
CA TRP A 131 11.41 0.20 4.17
C TRP A 131 12.13 -0.54 5.30
N GLU A 132 13.46 -0.66 5.26
CA GLU A 132 14.27 -1.29 6.30
C GLU A 132 14.10 -0.60 7.66
N ALA A 133 14.13 0.74 7.69
CA ALA A 133 13.93 1.52 8.90
C ALA A 133 12.56 1.24 9.55
N MET A 134 11.49 1.21 8.74
CA MET A 134 10.15 0.88 9.22
C MET A 134 10.06 -0.59 9.68
N LEU A 135 10.56 -1.53 8.88
CA LEU A 135 10.53 -2.96 9.18
C LEU A 135 11.26 -3.29 10.49
N THR A 136 12.35 -2.59 10.82
CA THR A 136 13.05 -2.73 12.12
C THR A 136 12.14 -2.45 13.32
N GLY A 137 11.14 -1.58 13.15
CA GLY A 137 10.13 -1.29 14.17
C GLY A 137 8.92 -2.22 14.12
N ILE A 138 8.68 -2.95 13.04
CA ILE A 138 7.53 -3.84 12.88
C ILE A 138 7.80 -5.16 13.62
N ALA A 139 6.78 -5.73 14.26
CA ALA A 139 6.89 -7.00 14.95
C ALA A 139 7.20 -8.15 13.96
N PRO A 140 7.93 -9.21 14.36
CA PRO A 140 8.16 -10.38 13.52
C PRO A 140 6.85 -10.93 12.93
N GLY A 141 6.87 -11.28 11.65
CA GLY A 141 5.67 -11.71 10.91
C GLY A 141 4.70 -10.58 10.51
N GLY A 142 4.97 -9.35 10.93
CA GLY A 142 4.21 -8.16 10.54
C GLY A 142 4.54 -7.66 9.12
N LEU A 143 3.74 -6.71 8.66
CA LEU A 143 3.76 -6.23 7.27
C LEU A 143 3.84 -4.70 7.18
N LEU A 144 4.57 -4.21 6.19
CA LEU A 144 4.48 -2.85 5.69
C LEU A 144 3.66 -2.84 4.40
N VAL A 145 2.69 -1.93 4.29
CA VAL A 145 1.94 -1.67 3.08
C VAL A 145 2.21 -0.23 2.65
N GLU A 146 3.15 -0.07 1.73
CA GLU A 146 3.56 1.21 1.18
C GLU A 146 2.88 1.44 -0.16
N GLY A 147 2.29 2.60 -0.37
CA GLY A 147 1.55 2.84 -1.60
C GLY A 147 1.29 4.30 -1.91
N THR A 148 0.67 4.50 -3.06
CA THR A 148 0.30 5.81 -3.57
C THR A 148 -1.13 5.78 -4.09
N CYS A 149 -1.83 6.90 -3.91
CA CYS A 149 -3.13 7.12 -4.53
C CYS A 149 -3.33 8.57 -4.97
N ASP A 150 -4.20 8.77 -5.95
CA ASP A 150 -4.68 10.08 -6.34
C ASP A 150 -5.51 10.76 -5.23
N GLU A 151 -5.83 12.02 -5.46
CA GLU A 151 -6.40 12.97 -4.51
C GLU A 151 -7.77 12.51 -3.97
N VAL A 152 -8.49 11.75 -4.80
CA VAL A 152 -9.85 11.25 -4.53
C VAL A 152 -9.91 9.74 -4.27
N GLY A 153 -8.79 9.01 -4.37
CA GLY A 153 -8.74 7.56 -4.11
C GLY A 153 -9.35 6.69 -5.22
N ARG A 154 -9.32 7.16 -6.46
CA ARG A 154 -9.77 6.39 -7.64
C ARG A 154 -8.66 5.49 -8.17
N LEU A 155 -7.43 5.95 -8.15
CA LEU A 155 -6.26 5.22 -8.65
C LEU A 155 -5.30 4.99 -7.49
N CYS A 156 -5.13 3.73 -7.12
CA CYS A 156 -4.26 3.33 -6.04
C CYS A 156 -3.34 2.20 -6.49
N SER A 157 -2.10 2.22 -6.03
CA SER A 157 -1.25 1.04 -6.05
C SER A 157 -0.36 0.96 -4.82
N TRP A 158 0.01 -0.25 -4.41
CA TRP A 158 0.81 -0.46 -3.22
C TRP A 158 1.65 -1.73 -3.29
N VAL A 159 2.79 -1.69 -2.62
CA VAL A 159 3.65 -2.84 -2.34
C VAL A 159 3.35 -3.34 -0.94
N THR A 160 3.18 -4.66 -0.81
CA THR A 160 3.23 -5.32 0.51
C THR A 160 4.65 -5.81 0.73
N VAL A 161 5.27 -5.38 1.82
CA VAL A 161 6.65 -5.67 2.19
C VAL A 161 6.67 -6.37 3.54
N ALA A 162 7.51 -7.39 3.66
CA ALA A 162 7.77 -8.07 4.93
C ALA A 162 9.27 -8.04 5.22
N HIS A 163 9.66 -8.66 6.34
CA HIS A 163 11.06 -8.73 6.76
C HIS A 163 11.94 -9.47 5.75
N GLU A 164 11.38 -10.42 5.00
CA GLU A 164 12.09 -11.14 3.94
C GLU A 164 12.18 -10.34 2.62
N GLY A 165 11.54 -9.17 2.56
CA GLY A 165 11.49 -8.28 1.42
C GLY A 165 10.09 -8.08 0.83
N PRO A 166 10.00 -7.40 -0.33
CA PRO A 166 8.74 -7.10 -0.98
C PRO A 166 8.06 -8.36 -1.53
N ARG A 167 6.76 -8.49 -1.29
CA ARG A 167 5.99 -9.71 -1.59
C ARG A 167 5.10 -9.55 -2.81
N SER A 168 4.42 -8.42 -2.96
CA SER A 168 3.45 -8.22 -4.04
C SER A 168 3.23 -6.76 -4.37
N LEU A 169 2.91 -6.49 -5.64
CA LEU A 169 2.29 -5.25 -6.09
C LEU A 169 0.78 -5.47 -6.22
N THR A 170 -0.02 -4.54 -5.69
CA THR A 170 -1.47 -4.50 -5.91
C THR A 170 -1.87 -3.19 -6.57
N LEU A 171 -2.68 -3.27 -7.61
CA LEU A 171 -3.41 -2.16 -8.22
C LEU A 171 -4.86 -2.17 -7.69
N SER A 172 -5.44 -1.00 -7.45
CA SER A 172 -6.88 -0.85 -7.19
C SER A 172 -7.44 0.40 -7.84
N CYS A 173 -8.29 0.20 -8.84
CA CYS A 173 -8.77 1.27 -9.71
C CYS A 173 -10.29 1.44 -9.65
N LYS A 174 -10.77 2.68 -9.83
CA LYS A 174 -12.15 2.99 -10.22
C LYS A 174 -12.27 2.76 -11.72
N VAL A 175 -12.64 1.53 -12.07
CA VAL A 175 -12.54 1.01 -13.44
C VAL A 175 -13.41 1.74 -14.47
N ASP A 176 -14.50 2.39 -14.03
CA ASP A 176 -15.37 3.23 -14.87
C ASP A 176 -14.80 4.63 -15.14
N THR A 177 -13.65 4.97 -14.56
CA THR A 177 -12.92 6.22 -14.84
C THR A 177 -11.59 6.00 -15.55
N LEU A 178 -11.31 4.77 -15.98
CA LEU A 178 -10.07 4.45 -16.71
C LEU A 178 -10.25 4.73 -18.19
N ASP A 179 -9.28 5.43 -18.80
CA ASP A 179 -9.05 5.35 -20.24
C ASP A 179 -8.51 3.95 -20.57
N ARG A 180 -7.40 3.60 -19.91
CA ARG A 180 -6.76 2.28 -19.97
C ARG A 180 -6.20 1.89 -18.58
N PRO A 181 -5.93 0.60 -18.34
CA PRO A 181 -5.35 0.16 -17.07
C PRO A 181 -4.05 0.86 -16.67
N SER A 182 -3.14 1.11 -17.62
CA SER A 182 -1.86 1.76 -17.37
C SER A 182 -1.95 3.21 -16.91
N THR A 183 -3.14 3.84 -16.91
CA THR A 183 -3.35 5.13 -16.24
C THR A 183 -2.93 5.10 -14.75
N VAL A 184 -2.96 3.92 -14.11
CA VAL A 184 -2.46 3.75 -12.73
C VAL A 184 -0.94 3.97 -12.59
N ALA A 185 -0.18 3.99 -13.69
CA ALA A 185 1.27 4.20 -13.70
C ALA A 185 1.69 5.47 -12.95
N GLU A 186 0.89 6.55 -13.08
CA GLU A 186 1.13 7.83 -12.40
C GLU A 186 1.02 7.74 -10.87
N ARG A 187 0.51 6.62 -10.36
CA ARG A 187 0.31 6.34 -8.94
C ARG A 187 1.04 5.06 -8.52
N LEU A 188 2.04 4.62 -9.30
CA LEU A 188 2.97 3.59 -8.88
C LEU A 188 3.78 4.04 -7.65
N PRO A 189 4.16 3.10 -6.76
CA PRO A 189 5.02 3.43 -5.63
C PRO A 189 6.40 3.89 -6.13
N LYS A 190 7.13 4.63 -5.30
CA LYS A 190 8.40 5.26 -5.74
C LYS A 190 9.42 4.23 -6.25
N ALA A 191 9.38 3.01 -5.72
CA ALA A 191 10.19 1.87 -6.18
C ALA A 191 9.96 1.45 -7.65
N LEU A 192 8.83 1.83 -8.26
CA LEU A 192 8.42 1.37 -9.60
C LEU A 192 8.13 2.51 -10.58
N ILE A 193 7.73 3.70 -10.11
CA ILE A 193 7.18 4.73 -10.99
C ILE A 193 8.16 5.19 -12.09
N HIS A 194 9.45 5.35 -11.77
CA HIS A 194 10.47 5.69 -12.76
C HIS A 194 10.96 4.49 -13.58
N ARG A 195 10.61 3.28 -13.15
CA ARG A 195 10.91 2.01 -13.83
C ARG A 195 9.83 1.62 -14.84
N ASN A 196 8.76 2.41 -14.97
CA ASN A 196 7.74 2.16 -15.97
C ASN A 196 8.18 2.61 -17.38
N VAL A 197 9.25 1.99 -17.89
CA VAL A 197 9.84 2.25 -19.21
C VAL A 197 10.03 0.93 -19.98
N PRO A 198 10.07 0.94 -21.33
CA PRO A 198 10.31 -0.26 -22.11
C PRO A 198 11.55 -1.04 -21.66
N GLY A 199 11.41 -2.37 -21.54
CA GLY A 199 12.47 -3.27 -21.04
C GLY A 199 12.37 -3.60 -19.55
N GLU A 200 11.64 -2.81 -18.76
CA GLU A 200 11.37 -3.10 -17.35
C GLU A 200 10.11 -3.95 -17.16
N ARG A 201 10.11 -4.81 -16.14
CA ARG A 201 9.01 -5.78 -15.91
C ARG A 201 7.68 -5.12 -15.58
N VAL A 202 7.70 -4.01 -14.82
CA VAL A 202 6.48 -3.25 -14.50
C VAL A 202 5.85 -2.62 -15.74
N HIS A 203 6.67 -2.20 -16.70
CA HIS A 203 6.19 -1.69 -17.98
C HIS A 203 5.55 -2.79 -18.82
N ASP A 204 6.20 -3.94 -18.93
CA ASP A 204 5.63 -5.11 -19.63
C ASP A 204 4.30 -5.58 -19.00
N PHE A 205 4.22 -5.58 -17.68
CA PHE A 205 3.00 -5.88 -16.94
C PHE A 205 1.85 -4.93 -17.31
N LEU A 206 2.08 -3.62 -17.26
CA LEU A 206 1.04 -2.62 -17.58
C LEU A 206 0.67 -2.62 -19.06
N SER A 207 1.64 -2.75 -19.95
CA SER A 207 1.42 -2.83 -21.40
C SER A 207 0.66 -4.10 -21.80
N THR A 208 0.96 -5.25 -21.17
CA THR A 208 0.20 -6.49 -21.40
C THR A 208 -1.24 -6.34 -20.88
N LEU A 209 -1.42 -5.71 -19.72
CA LEU A 209 -2.74 -5.46 -19.16
C LEU A 209 -3.58 -4.52 -20.06
N ASP A 210 -2.97 -3.49 -20.65
CA ASP A 210 -3.64 -2.64 -21.65
C ASP A 210 -4.08 -3.45 -22.87
N ALA A 211 -3.21 -4.30 -23.42
CA ALA A 211 -3.57 -5.17 -24.55
C ALA A 211 -4.72 -6.15 -24.21
N CYS A 212 -4.76 -6.67 -22.98
CA CYS A 212 -5.89 -7.47 -22.48
C CYS A 212 -7.17 -6.64 -22.35
N TRP A 213 -7.06 -5.38 -21.94
CA TRP A 213 -8.19 -4.46 -21.83
C TRP A 213 -8.80 -4.07 -23.18
N ASP A 214 -7.96 -3.92 -24.21
CA ASP A 214 -8.40 -3.70 -25.58
C ASP A 214 -9.08 -4.95 -26.14
N THR A 215 -8.50 -6.13 -25.90
CA THR A 215 -9.12 -7.41 -26.27
C THR A 215 -10.48 -7.61 -25.59
N ALA A 216 -10.62 -7.18 -24.33
CA ALA A 216 -11.85 -7.27 -23.56
C ALA A 216 -12.88 -6.18 -23.90
N ALA A 217 -12.65 -5.29 -24.89
CA ALA A 217 -13.57 -4.21 -25.24
C ALA A 217 -15.05 -4.63 -25.42
N PRO A 218 -15.38 -5.79 -26.05
CA PRO A 218 -16.77 -6.24 -26.18
C PRO A 218 -17.49 -6.44 -24.84
N PHE A 219 -16.77 -6.75 -23.76
CA PHE A 219 -17.34 -6.88 -22.42
C PHE A 219 -17.77 -5.53 -21.81
N GLY A 220 -17.39 -4.41 -22.43
CA GLY A 220 -17.85 -3.08 -22.08
C GLY A 220 -19.37 -2.94 -22.12
N ALA A 221 -20.06 -3.71 -22.98
CA ALA A 221 -21.52 -3.76 -23.04
C ALA A 221 -22.16 -4.25 -21.72
N PHE A 222 -21.43 -5.01 -20.91
CA PHE A 222 -21.85 -5.48 -19.58
C PHE A 222 -21.31 -4.61 -18.44
N GLY A 223 -20.69 -3.47 -18.78
CA GLY A 223 -20.15 -2.48 -17.85
C GLY A 223 -18.64 -2.62 -17.57
N ALA A 224 -18.03 -1.53 -17.10
CA ALA A 224 -16.58 -1.42 -16.88
C ALA A 224 -16.00 -2.50 -15.95
N ARG A 225 -16.77 -2.97 -14.95
CA ARG A 225 -16.35 -4.07 -14.07
C ARG A 225 -16.26 -5.41 -14.78
N ALA A 226 -17.17 -5.68 -15.72
CA ALA A 226 -17.13 -6.90 -16.53
C ALA A 226 -15.91 -6.88 -17.45
N ARG A 227 -15.68 -5.76 -18.15
CA ARG A 227 -14.47 -5.53 -18.97
C ARG A 227 -13.19 -5.71 -18.16
N TRP A 228 -13.08 -5.08 -16.97
CA TRP A 228 -11.93 -5.24 -16.09
C TRP A 228 -11.69 -6.69 -15.68
N THR A 229 -12.75 -7.36 -15.20
CA THR A 229 -12.66 -8.75 -14.75
C THR A 229 -12.19 -9.67 -15.88
N GLU A 230 -12.66 -9.42 -17.11
CA GLU A 230 -12.22 -10.14 -18.29
C GLU A 230 -10.76 -9.82 -18.67
N SER A 231 -10.35 -8.57 -18.57
CA SER A 231 -8.97 -8.15 -18.83
C SER A 231 -7.99 -8.87 -17.91
N VAL A 232 -8.32 -8.98 -16.61
CA VAL A 232 -7.52 -9.72 -15.62
C VAL A 232 -7.53 -11.22 -15.91
N ARG A 233 -8.65 -11.78 -16.37
CA ARG A 233 -8.74 -13.19 -16.79
C ARG A 233 -7.81 -13.47 -17.96
N LEU A 234 -7.85 -12.64 -19.01
CA LEU A 234 -6.98 -12.73 -20.18
C LEU A 234 -5.50 -12.55 -19.81
N LEU A 235 -5.18 -11.63 -18.90
CA LEU A 235 -3.82 -11.43 -18.41
C LEU A 235 -3.27 -12.71 -17.76
N ARG A 236 -4.10 -13.38 -16.94
CA ARG A 236 -3.76 -14.68 -16.34
C ARG A 236 -3.60 -15.78 -17.39
N GLU A 237 -4.43 -15.81 -18.43
CA GLU A 237 -4.29 -16.77 -19.54
C GLU A 237 -2.99 -16.57 -20.32
N ARG A 238 -2.48 -15.33 -20.40
CA ARG A 238 -1.17 -15.01 -20.95
C ARG A 238 0.01 -15.38 -20.02
N GLY A 239 -0.24 -16.09 -18.93
CA GLY A 239 0.79 -16.64 -18.05
C GLY A 239 1.22 -15.73 -16.90
N TRP A 240 0.60 -14.55 -16.72
CA TRP A 240 0.93 -13.69 -15.58
C TRP A 240 0.40 -14.31 -14.27
N PRO A 241 1.23 -14.34 -13.20
CA PRO A 241 0.87 -14.97 -11.93
C PRO A 241 -0.06 -14.07 -11.09
N VAL A 242 -1.29 -13.85 -11.54
CA VAL A 242 -2.29 -13.07 -10.80
C VAL A 242 -2.66 -13.76 -9.49
N LEU A 243 -2.53 -13.04 -8.37
CA LEU A 243 -2.92 -13.49 -7.03
C LEU A 243 -4.38 -13.15 -6.74
N GLY A 244 -4.96 -13.92 -5.81
CA GLY A 244 -6.34 -13.71 -5.34
C GLY A 244 -7.39 -14.36 -6.24
N ARG A 245 -8.65 -13.95 -6.04
CA ARG A 245 -9.84 -14.54 -6.66
C ARG A 245 -10.65 -13.48 -7.41
N ARG A 246 -11.57 -13.96 -8.27
CA ARG A 246 -12.39 -13.13 -9.17
C ARG A 246 -13.26 -12.09 -8.43
N ASP A 247 -13.63 -12.35 -7.18
CA ASP A 247 -14.34 -11.41 -6.31
C ASP A 247 -13.53 -10.14 -6.06
N ARG A 248 -12.20 -10.22 -5.91
CA ARG A 248 -11.31 -9.05 -5.79
C ARG A 248 -11.25 -8.27 -7.11
N TRP A 249 -11.17 -8.96 -8.25
CA TRP A 249 -11.14 -8.32 -9.56
C TRP A 249 -12.38 -7.48 -9.82
N ARG A 250 -13.57 -7.95 -9.42
CA ARG A 250 -14.82 -7.19 -9.51
C ARG A 250 -14.78 -5.86 -8.75
N LEU A 251 -13.89 -5.74 -7.78
CA LEU A 251 -13.69 -4.53 -7.00
C LEU A 251 -12.67 -3.54 -7.62
N GLY A 252 -12.16 -3.87 -8.81
CA GLY A 252 -11.13 -3.14 -9.53
C GLY A 252 -9.72 -3.45 -9.05
N GLU A 253 -9.50 -4.59 -8.38
CA GLU A 253 -8.21 -4.97 -7.82
C GLU A 253 -7.48 -5.99 -8.69
N LEU A 254 -6.14 -5.89 -8.72
CA LEU A 254 -5.25 -6.83 -9.39
C LEU A 254 -3.95 -6.91 -8.60
N THR A 255 -3.57 -8.10 -8.16
CA THR A 255 -2.34 -8.33 -7.40
C THR A 255 -1.43 -9.30 -8.14
N VAL A 256 -0.13 -9.04 -8.16
CA VAL A 256 0.91 -9.93 -8.68
C VAL A 256 2.07 -10.05 -7.67
N PRO A 257 2.82 -11.17 -7.66
CA PRO A 257 4.06 -11.29 -6.91
C PRO A 257 5.01 -10.15 -7.27
N TRP A 258 5.74 -9.66 -6.27
CA TRP A 258 6.71 -8.60 -6.49
C TRP A 258 7.77 -9.01 -7.52
N SER A 259 8.21 -10.27 -7.51
CA SER A 259 9.19 -10.79 -8.47
C SER A 259 8.78 -10.63 -9.94
N SER A 260 7.48 -10.54 -10.22
CA SER A 260 6.95 -10.33 -11.58
C SER A 260 7.09 -8.90 -12.07
N VAL A 261 7.30 -7.93 -11.18
CA VAL A 261 7.35 -6.49 -11.51
C VAL A 261 8.56 -5.77 -10.90
N ALA A 262 9.42 -6.49 -10.17
CA ALA A 262 10.62 -5.95 -9.56
C ALA A 262 11.53 -5.31 -10.64
N PRO A 263 12.18 -4.18 -10.33
CA PRO A 263 13.10 -3.53 -11.27
C PRO A 263 14.21 -4.48 -11.75
N GLY A 264 14.56 -4.40 -13.03
CA GLY A 264 15.68 -5.12 -13.61
C GLY A 264 17.01 -4.53 -13.15
N GLY A 265 17.65 -5.15 -12.15
CA GLY A 265 18.94 -4.67 -11.66
C GLY A 265 19.29 -5.04 -10.22
N HIS A 266 19.32 -6.32 -9.91
CA HIS A 266 20.37 -6.90 -9.08
C HIS A 266 20.70 -8.26 -9.68
N THR A 267 21.73 -8.30 -10.52
CA THR A 267 22.47 -9.53 -10.73
C THR A 267 22.91 -10.00 -9.34
N GLU A 268 22.50 -11.20 -8.93
CA GLU A 268 23.14 -11.88 -7.82
C GLU A 268 24.63 -11.95 -8.13
N VAL A 269 25.43 -11.10 -7.50
CA VAL A 269 26.88 -11.28 -7.47
C VAL A 269 27.11 -12.45 -6.54
N GLY A 270 27.24 -13.62 -7.15
CA GLY A 270 27.90 -14.82 -6.65
C GLY A 270 27.77 -15.12 -5.15
N ARG A 271 27.01 -16.17 -4.83
CA ARG A 271 27.48 -17.11 -3.80
C ARG A 271 28.87 -17.59 -4.23
N ALA A 272 29.91 -16.92 -3.73
CA ALA A 272 31.24 -17.48 -3.71
C ALA A 272 31.25 -18.59 -2.66
N SER A 273 31.26 -19.83 -3.15
CA SER A 273 31.63 -21.00 -2.38
C SER A 273 32.99 -20.77 -1.73
N ARG A 274 33.05 -20.76 -0.40
CA ARG A 274 34.14 -21.31 0.42
C ARG A 274 33.54 -21.80 1.74
#